data_AF-A0A9P7C3F6-F1
#
_entry.id   AF-A0A9P7C3F6-F1
#
_cell.length_a   1.000
_cell.length_b   1.000
_cell.length_c   1.000
_cell.angle_alpha   90.00
_cell.angle_beta   90.00
_cell.angle_gamma   90.00
#
_symmetry.space_group_name_H-M   'P 1'
#
loop_
_entity.id
_entity.type
_entity.pdbx_description
1 polymer ?
#
loop_
_entity_poly.entity_id
_entity_poly.type
_entity_poly.pdbx_seq_one_letter_code
_entity_poly.pdbx_strand_id
1 'polypeptide(L)'
;MGGKADLYMQAILTALPGALFFLMPVFALVLRIAYISRPMGYLEHLVVALYSHCWLMMVLLATFIVAGIGNAFASPAIATLSQWLYALLWLAVPVYLLWMQQRVYGGNKAFTVLRYLAIGGVYLFLVTFVVMYAVLAGISA
;
A
#
# COMPACT_ATOMS: atom_id res chain seq x y z
N MET A 1 20.03 16.60 -17.34
CA MET A 1 19.54 17.54 -16.31
C MET A 1 19.14 16.68 -15.11
N GLY A 2 20.08 16.42 -14.20
CA GLY A 2 19.84 15.63 -12.99
C GLY A 2 19.86 16.58 -11.80
N GLY A 3 18.70 17.07 -11.39
CA GLY A 3 18.61 18.00 -10.27
C GLY A 3 18.83 17.25 -8.95
N LYS A 4 19.22 17.95 -7.88
CA LYS A 4 19.24 17.37 -6.52
C LYS A 4 17.90 16.67 -6.18
N ALA A 5 16.80 17.15 -6.76
CA ALA A 5 15.47 16.55 -6.70
C ALA A 5 15.42 15.08 -7.17
N ASP A 6 16.16 14.70 -8.21
CA ASP A 6 16.14 13.33 -8.74
C ASP A 6 16.84 12.35 -7.79
N LEU A 7 17.91 12.79 -7.13
CA LEU A 7 18.60 12.04 -6.08
C LEU A 7 17.71 11.83 -4.85
N TYR A 8 17.02 12.88 -4.38
CA TYR A 8 16.06 12.77 -3.28
C TYR A 8 14.91 11.82 -3.64
N MET A 9 14.39 11.90 -4.87
CA MET A 9 13.33 11.01 -5.33
C MET A 9 13.80 9.55 -5.34
N GLN A 10 15.02 9.28 -5.81
CA GLN A 10 15.59 7.93 -5.80
C GLN A 10 15.77 7.38 -4.38
N ALA A 11 16.28 8.19 -3.46
CA ALA A 11 16.46 7.80 -2.05
C ALA A 11 15.13 7.49 -1.36
N ILE A 12 14.09 8.28 -1.64
CA ILE A 12 12.74 8.03 -1.12
C ILE A 12 12.18 6.72 -1.69
N LEU A 13 12.28 6.52 -3.01
CA LEU A 13 11.75 5.33 -3.69
C LEU A 13 12.43 4.03 -3.24
N THR A 14 13.72 4.06 -2.89
CA THR A 14 14.42 2.87 -2.34
C THR A 14 14.10 2.62 -0.86
N ALA A 15 13.79 3.65 -0.07
CA ALA A 15 13.43 3.49 1.34
C ALA A 15 11.97 3.06 1.57
N LEU A 16 11.06 3.36 0.63
CA LEU A 16 9.63 3.08 0.76
C LEU A 16 9.28 1.60 1.02
N PRO A 17 9.79 0.60 0.28
CA PRO A 17 9.43 -0.80 0.49
C PRO A 17 9.84 -1.31 1.87
N GLY A 18 11.02 -0.93 2.35
CA GLY A 18 11.52 -1.32 3.67
C GLY A 18 10.68 -0.71 4.81
N ALA A 19 10.32 0.57 4.68
CA ALA A 19 9.49 1.25 5.68
C ALA A 19 8.06 0.68 5.73
N LEU A 20 7.47 0.34 4.58
CA LEU A 20 6.17 -0.32 4.49
C LEU A 20 6.19 -1.74 5.09
N PHE A 21 7.31 -2.46 4.96
CA PHE A 21 7.47 -3.76 5.59
C PHE A 21 7.52 -3.65 7.13
N PHE A 22 8.17 -2.63 7.68
CA PHE A 22 8.17 -2.37 9.13
C PHE A 22 6.78 -1.99 9.66
N LEU A 23 5.93 -1.40 8.80
CA LEU A 23 4.56 -1.06 9.16
C LEU A 23 3.65 -2.30 9.31
N MET A 24 4.03 -3.45 8.76
CA MET A 24 3.26 -4.69 8.80
C MET A 24 2.97 -5.21 10.23
N PRO A 25 3.96 -5.39 11.13
CA PRO A 25 3.68 -5.80 12.52
C PRO A 25 2.88 -4.74 13.29
N VAL A 26 3.07 -3.46 13.00
CA VAL A 26 2.30 -2.36 13.59
C VAL A 26 0.83 -2.44 13.15
N PHE A 27 0.59 -2.68 11.87
CA PHE A 27 -0.76 -2.84 11.32
C PHE A 27 -1.46 -4.09 11.87
N ALA A 28 -0.75 -5.20 12.04
CA ALA A 28 -1.28 -6.39 12.70
C ALA A 28 -1.69 -6.10 14.16
N LEU A 29 -0.92 -5.27 14.88
CA LEU A 29 -1.25 -4.79 16.23
C LEU A 29 -2.51 -3.94 16.24
N VAL A 30 -2.67 -3.02 15.29
CA VAL A 30 -3.89 -2.21 15.13
C VAL A 30 -5.11 -3.10 14.86
N LEU A 31 -4.97 -4.10 13.98
CA LEU A 31 -6.05 -5.06 13.70
C LEU A 31 -6.42 -5.87 14.94
N ARG A 32 -5.43 -6.32 15.73
CA ARG A 32 -5.67 -7.02 16.99
C ARG A 32 -6.46 -6.16 17.99
N ILE A 33 -6.14 -4.88 18.10
CA ILE A 33 -6.88 -3.95 18.97
C ILE A 33 -8.30 -3.73 18.44
N ALA A 34 -8.45 -3.52 17.13
CA ALA A 34 -9.75 -3.27 16.49
C ALA A 34 -10.69 -4.50 16.51
N TYR A 35 -10.12 -5.72 16.53
CA TYR A 35 -10.86 -6.98 16.50
C TYR A 35 -10.65 -7.83 17.74
N ILE A 36 -10.47 -7.22 18.91
CA ILE A 36 -10.22 -7.93 20.19
C ILE A 36 -11.33 -8.93 20.56
N SER A 37 -12.53 -8.75 20.02
CA SER A 37 -13.69 -9.63 20.23
C SER A 37 -13.69 -10.91 19.37
N ARG A 38 -12.71 -11.09 18.47
CA ARG A 38 -12.60 -12.30 17.66
C ARG A 38 -11.57 -13.26 18.28
N PRO A 39 -11.81 -14.58 18.22
CA PRO A 39 -10.91 -15.59 18.78
C PRO A 39 -9.61 -15.77 17.97
N MET A 40 -9.27 -14.82 17.09
CA MET A 40 -8.10 -14.93 16.22
C MET A 40 -6.81 -14.65 17.00
N GLY A 41 -5.79 -15.47 16.76
CA GLY A 41 -4.47 -15.31 17.34
C GLY A 41 -3.71 -14.12 16.72
N TYR A 42 -2.70 -13.60 17.43
CA TYR A 42 -1.80 -12.56 16.89
C TYR A 42 -1.14 -12.98 15.57
N LEU A 43 -0.74 -14.26 15.46
CA LEU A 43 -0.12 -14.81 14.25
C LEU A 43 -1.07 -14.80 13.05
N GLU A 44 -2.37 -15.01 13.26
CA GLU A 44 -3.35 -14.97 12.18
C GLU A 44 -3.51 -13.56 11.62
N HIS A 45 -3.62 -12.56 12.51
CA HIS A 45 -3.62 -11.16 12.10
C HIS A 45 -2.31 -10.75 11.41
N LEU A 46 -1.17 -11.28 11.87
CA LEU A 46 0.14 -11.03 11.26
C LEU A 46 0.21 -11.60 9.84
N VAL A 47 -0.23 -12.85 9.61
CA VAL A 47 -0.25 -13.46 8.28
C VAL A 47 -1.19 -12.70 7.34
N VAL A 48 -2.34 -12.26 7.84
CA VAL A 48 -3.29 -11.44 7.07
C VAL A 48 -2.68 -10.09 6.66
N ALA A 49 -1.99 -9.43 7.59
CA ALA A 49 -1.26 -8.18 7.31
C ALA A 49 -0.09 -8.40 6.34
N LEU A 50 0.63 -9.52 6.46
CA LEU A 50 1.70 -9.89 5.54
C LEU A 50 1.18 -10.08 4.12
N TYR A 51 0.08 -10.83 3.95
CA TYR A 51 -0.48 -11.11 2.63
C TYR A 51 -0.99 -9.84 1.94
N SER A 52 -1.62 -8.92 2.70
CA SER A 52 -2.01 -7.63 2.14
C SER A 52 -0.82 -6.74 1.77
N HIS A 53 0.25 -6.74 2.56
CA HIS A 53 1.46 -5.99 2.21
C HIS A 53 2.18 -6.58 1.01
N CYS A 54 2.26 -7.91 0.88
CA CYS A 54 2.78 -8.57 -0.32
C CYS A 54 1.99 -8.17 -1.57
N TRP A 55 0.66 -8.10 -1.48
CA TRP A 55 -0.19 -7.61 -2.56
C TRP A 55 0.12 -6.14 -2.90
N LEU A 56 0.23 -5.26 -1.90
CA LEU A 56 0.60 -3.85 -2.11
C LEU A 56 1.96 -3.70 -2.80
N MET A 57 2.97 -4.48 -2.40
CA MET A 57 4.30 -4.48 -3.02
C MET A 57 4.25 -4.97 -4.46
N MET A 58 3.41 -5.97 -4.76
CA MET A 58 3.22 -6.48 -6.11
C MET A 58 2.55 -5.45 -7.02
N VAL A 59 1.55 -4.74 -6.51
CA VAL A 59 0.92 -3.61 -7.23
C VAL A 59 1.93 -2.49 -7.45
N LEU A 60 2.72 -2.13 -6.44
CA LEU A 60 3.75 -1.09 -6.55
C LEU A 60 4.81 -1.46 -7.62
N LEU A 61 5.28 -2.70 -7.62
CA LEU A 61 6.17 -3.21 -8.67
C LEU A 61 5.53 -3.10 -10.06
N ALA A 62 4.28 -3.54 -10.21
CA ALA A 62 3.55 -3.42 -11.46
C ALA A 62 3.40 -1.96 -11.92
N THR A 63 3.16 -1.02 -10.99
CA THR A 63 3.09 0.41 -11.34
C THR A 63 4.41 0.96 -11.85
N PHE A 64 5.56 0.54 -11.31
CA PHE A 64 6.86 0.93 -11.84
C PHE A 64 7.15 0.34 -13.22
N ILE A 65 6.75 -0.92 -13.46
CA ILE A 65 6.89 -1.54 -14.78
C ILE A 65 6.04 -0.79 -15.82
N VAL A 66 4.78 -0.48 -15.51
CA VAL A 66 3.90 0.28 -16.40
C VAL A 66 4.45 1.68 -16.67
N ALA A 67 4.98 2.36 -15.65
CA ALA A 67 5.61 3.67 -15.81
C ALA A 67 6.88 3.59 -16.68
N GLY A 68 7.72 2.57 -16.48
CA GLY A 68 8.93 2.34 -17.28
C GLY A 68 8.61 2.06 -18.76
N ILE A 69 7.63 1.21 -19.04
CA ILE A 69 7.17 0.91 -20.40
C ILE A 69 6.58 2.16 -21.05
N GLY A 70 5.73 2.90 -20.33
CA GLY A 70 5.11 4.12 -20.85
C GLY A 70 6.14 5.19 -21.24
N ASN A 71 7.25 5.29 -20.51
CA ASN A 71 8.33 6.24 -20.82
C ASN A 71 9.26 5.74 -21.94
N ALA A 72 9.44 4.42 -22.08
CA ALA A 72 10.31 3.83 -23.09
C ALA A 72 9.73 3.93 -24.52
N PHE A 73 8.40 3.91 -24.66
CA PHE A 73 7.73 3.94 -25.96
C PHE A 73 6.99 5.26 -26.19
N ALA A 74 7.49 6.08 -27.13
CA ALA A 74 6.90 7.37 -27.50
C ALA A 74 5.63 7.26 -28.38
N SER A 75 4.77 6.28 -28.13
CA SER A 75 3.50 6.09 -28.85
C SER A 75 2.30 6.59 -28.02
N PRO A 76 1.43 7.45 -28.58
CA PRO A 76 0.26 7.96 -27.87
C PRO A 76 -0.74 6.85 -27.47
N ALA A 77 -0.80 5.75 -28.22
CA ALA A 77 -1.62 4.60 -27.87
C ALA A 77 -1.10 3.88 -26.61
N ILE A 78 0.23 3.73 -26.50
CA ILE A 78 0.88 3.10 -25.33
C ILE A 78 0.73 3.99 -24.10
N ALA A 79 0.88 5.30 -24.25
CA ALA A 79 0.64 6.26 -23.16
C ALA A 79 -0.79 6.15 -22.60
N THR A 80 -1.79 6.11 -23.49
CA THR A 80 -3.21 5.99 -23.09
C THR A 80 -3.46 4.66 -22.38
N LEU A 81 -2.94 3.55 -22.92
CA LEU A 81 -3.08 2.22 -22.31
C LEU A 81 -2.43 2.16 -20.92
N SER A 82 -1.22 2.71 -20.77
CA SER A 82 -0.52 2.78 -19.48
C SER A 82 -1.30 3.56 -18.44
N GLN A 83 -1.98 4.66 -18.82
CA GLN A 83 -2.83 5.41 -17.88
C GLN A 83 -4.03 4.58 -17.38
N TRP A 84 -4.71 3.85 -18.26
CA TRP A 84 -5.80 2.95 -17.88
C TRP A 84 -5.32 1.82 -16.96
N LEU A 85 -4.17 1.22 -17.27
CA LEU A 85 -3.54 0.21 -16.42
C LEU A 85 -3.17 0.78 -15.04
N TYR A 86 -2.65 2.01 -15.00
CA TYR A 86 -2.32 2.68 -13.75
C TYR A 86 -3.57 2.87 -12.88
N ALA A 87 -4.67 3.37 -13.46
CA ALA A 87 -5.94 3.51 -12.76
C ALA A 87 -6.48 2.16 -12.25
N LEU A 88 -6.38 1.10 -13.06
CA LEU A 88 -6.81 -0.25 -12.68
C LEU A 88 -5.99 -0.82 -11.52
N LEU A 89 -4.66 -0.66 -11.54
CA LEU A 89 -3.76 -1.10 -10.49
C LEU A 89 -4.07 -0.40 -9.15
N TRP A 90 -4.27 0.92 -9.19
CA TRP A 90 -4.65 1.69 -7.99
C TRP A 90 -6.04 1.35 -7.48
N LEU A 91 -6.99 1.03 -8.36
CA LEU A 91 -8.33 0.58 -7.98
C LEU A 91 -8.32 -0.84 -7.40
N ALA A 92 -7.39 -1.69 -7.83
CA ALA A 92 -7.23 -3.04 -7.29
C ALA A 92 -6.81 -3.06 -5.81
N VAL A 93 -6.09 -2.02 -5.34
CA VAL A 93 -5.66 -1.89 -3.93
C VAL A 93 -6.85 -1.88 -2.96
N PRO A 94 -7.79 -0.91 -3.01
CA PRO A 94 -8.90 -0.86 -2.06
C PRO A 94 -9.88 -2.02 -2.25
N VAL A 95 -10.07 -2.49 -3.49
CA VAL A 95 -10.95 -3.64 -3.79
C VAL A 95 -10.44 -4.91 -3.11
N TYR A 96 -9.13 -5.19 -3.23
CA TYR A 96 -8.52 -6.35 -2.58
C TYR A 96 -8.60 -6.26 -1.06
N LEU A 97 -8.26 -5.09 -0.48
CA LEU A 97 -8.28 -4.91 0.97
C LEU A 97 -9.70 -5.05 1.55
N LEU A 98 -10.72 -4.51 0.87
CA LEU A 98 -12.13 -4.70 1.23
C LEU A 98 -12.54 -6.18 1.19
N TRP A 99 -12.16 -6.86 0.10
CA TRP A 99 -12.55 -8.25 -0.11
C TRP A 99 -11.89 -9.18 0.90
N MET A 100 -10.61 -8.95 1.19
CA MET A 100 -9.87 -9.68 2.21
C MET A 100 -10.47 -9.49 3.60
N GLN A 101 -10.83 -8.25 3.98
CA GLN A 101 -11.47 -8.01 5.29
C GLN A 101 -12.82 -8.72 5.42
N GLN A 102 -13.64 -8.76 4.37
CA GLN A 102 -14.90 -9.49 4.37
C GLN A 102 -14.71 -11.01 4.48
N ARG A 103 -13.70 -11.56 3.78
CA ARG A 103 -13.39 -12.99 3.78
C ARG A 103 -12.82 -13.49 5.11
N VAL A 104 -11.91 -12.74 5.71
CA VAL A 104 -11.17 -13.16 6.92
C VAL A 104 -11.98 -12.91 8.19
N TYR A 105 -12.59 -11.73 8.34
CA TYR A 105 -13.20 -11.33 9.62
C TYR A 105 -14.69 -11.67 9.73
N GLY A 106 -15.37 -11.85 8.60
CA GLY A 106 -16.79 -12.17 8.51
C GLY A 106 -17.72 -11.09 9.10
N GLY A 107 -18.88 -10.87 8.49
CA GLY A 107 -19.90 -9.95 9.00
C GLY A 107 -20.76 -9.31 7.91
N ASN A 108 -21.77 -8.53 8.32
CA ASN A 108 -22.62 -7.80 7.39
C ASN A 108 -21.80 -6.79 6.58
N LYS A 109 -21.93 -6.84 5.24
CA LYS A 109 -21.18 -6.00 4.28
C LYS A 109 -21.15 -4.52 4.66
N ALA A 110 -22.24 -3.97 5.19
CA ALA A 110 -22.33 -2.57 5.62
C ALA A 110 -21.43 -2.24 6.83
N PHE A 111 -21.39 -3.12 7.84
CA PHE A 111 -20.51 -2.95 9.00
C PHE A 111 -19.04 -3.14 8.63
N THR A 112 -18.76 -4.01 7.65
CA THR A 112 -17.40 -4.20 7.14
C THR A 112 -16.91 -2.96 6.38
N VAL A 113 -17.76 -2.28 5.61
CA VAL A 113 -17.41 -1.03 4.92
C VAL A 113 -17.12 0.10 5.92
N LEU A 114 -17.91 0.22 6.99
CA LEU A 114 -17.67 1.23 8.02
C LEU A 114 -16.35 0.99 8.77
N ARG A 115 -16.09 -0.27 9.17
CA ARG A 115 -14.81 -0.65 9.78
C ARG A 115 -13.64 -0.49 8.81
N TYR A 116 -13.84 -0.79 7.53
CA TYR A 116 -12.85 -0.57 6.49
C TYR A 116 -12.51 0.92 6.33
N LEU A 117 -13.50 1.81 6.34
CA LEU A 117 -13.24 3.25 6.27
C LEU A 117 -12.48 3.75 7.50
N ALA A 118 -12.80 3.25 8.70
CA ALA A 118 -12.08 3.59 9.92
C ALA A 118 -10.63 3.06 9.90
N ILE A 119 -10.42 1.79 9.54
CA ILE A 119 -9.09 1.16 9.47
C ILE A 119 -8.28 1.74 8.31
N GLY A 120 -8.90 2.00 7.17
CA GLY A 120 -8.31 2.66 6.02
C GLY A 120 -7.88 4.09 6.35
N GLY A 121 -8.68 4.83 7.13
CA GLY A 121 -8.31 6.14 7.66
C GLY A 121 -7.08 6.08 8.57
N VAL A 122 -7.04 5.12 9.50
CA VAL A 122 -5.87 4.89 10.37
C VAL A 122 -4.65 4.46 9.56
N TYR A 123 -4.83 3.63 8.53
CA TYR A 123 -3.74 3.21 7.65
C TYR A 123 -3.19 4.37 6.82
N LEU A 124 -4.06 5.22 6.26
CA LEU A 124 -3.64 6.45 5.56
C LEU A 124 -2.86 7.36 6.50
N PHE A 125 -3.29 7.48 7.76
CA PHE A 125 -2.57 8.25 8.78
C PHE A 125 -1.18 7.66 9.08
N LEU A 126 -1.07 6.34 9.24
CA LEU A 126 0.21 5.64 9.40
C LEU A 126 1.11 5.78 8.17
N VAL A 127 0.55 5.73 6.97
CA VAL A 127 1.27 5.94 5.72
C VAL A 127 1.82 7.37 5.66
N THR A 128 1.09 8.40 6.10
CA THR A 128 1.66 9.76 6.20
C THR A 128 2.88 9.82 7.13
N PHE A 129 2.88 9.09 8.24
CA PHE A 129 4.06 9.00 9.11
C PHE A 129 5.24 8.30 8.42
N VAL A 130 4.99 7.23 7.67
CA VAL A 130 6.04 6.55 6.88
C VAL A 130 6.59 7.43 5.77
N VAL A 131 5.72 8.17 5.08
CA VAL A 131 6.14 9.11 4.04
C VAL A 131 6.96 10.25 4.65
N MET A 132 6.54 10.81 5.81
CA MET A 132 7.35 11.78 6.55
C MET A 132 8.72 11.20 6.93
N TYR A 133 8.77 9.97 7.43
CA TYR A 133 10.03 9.30 7.76
C TYR A 133 10.90 9.10 6.52
N ALA A 134 10.34 8.63 5.41
CA ALA A 134 11.07 8.42 4.15
C ALA A 134 11.62 9.74 3.57
N VAL A 135 10.85 10.84 3.69
CA VAL A 135 11.31 12.18 3.31
C VAL A 135 12.46 12.64 4.22
N LEU A 136 12.34 12.48 5.54
CA LEU A 136 13.41 12.84 6.48
C LEU A 136 14.68 12.01 6.25
N ALA A 137 14.52 10.70 6.06
CA ALA A 137 15.62 9.79 5.74
C ALA A 137 16.28 10.13 4.39
N GLY A 138 15.48 10.51 3.40
CA GLY A 138 15.97 10.97 2.09
C GLY A 138 16.69 12.31 2.14
N ILE A 139 16.32 13.22 3.06
CA ILE A 139 17.03 14.49 3.28
C ILE A 139 18.38 14.26 4.01
N SER A 140 18.46 13.21 4.84
CA SER A 140 19.68 12.87 5.60
C SER A 140 20.71 12.03 4.83
N ALA A 141 20.38 11.56 3.63
CA ALA A 141 21.25 10.77 2.75
C ALA A 141 21.89 11.66 1.67
#